data_AF-A0A6J6BGI6-F1
#
_entry.id   AF-A0A6J6BGI6-F1
#
_cell.length_a   1.000
_cell.length_b   1.000
_cell.length_c   1.000
_cell.angle_alpha   90.00
_cell.angle_beta   90.00
_cell.angle_gamma   90.00
#
_symmetry.space_group_name_H-M   'P 1'
#
loop_
_entity.id
_entity.type
_entity.pdbx_description
1 polymer ?
#
loop_
_entity_poly.entity_id
_entity_poly.type
_entity_poly.pdbx_seq_one_letter_code
_entity_poly.pdbx_strand_id
1 'polypeptide(L)'
;MTAIAFLLLSLTAVVAVSDWIAVANNYRVAEYLLKPLVMVFLIAVALSIDPSSDFARVMLVIGLLLSMIGDIALMLPKDLFIAGLGAFLVAHVFYVIALLSLGISLTGFVVGVVLMTVVAVVLGRRIVQGAARVDKTMAGPVAAYISVISLMVAAAIGTGQFFAITGALLFGASDALLGWTRFLKEFPRSRIIVMVTYHLGQAGLVLALL
;
A
#
# COMPACT_ATOMS: atom_id res chain seq x y z
N MET A 1 -23.02 0.59 -2.40
CA MET A 1 -22.22 0.63 -3.64
C MET A 1 -23.13 0.80 -4.83
N THR A 2 -22.77 1.67 -5.77
CA THR A 2 -23.48 1.83 -7.05
C THR A 2 -23.21 0.63 -7.98
N ALA A 3 -24.08 0.39 -8.97
CA ALA A 3 -23.86 -0.66 -9.97
C ALA A 3 -22.55 -0.47 -10.74
N ILE A 4 -22.18 0.79 -11.01
CA ILE A 4 -20.93 1.18 -11.65
C ILE A 4 -19.74 0.80 -10.76
N ALA A 5 -19.77 1.13 -9.46
CA ALA A 5 -18.69 0.77 -8.54
C ALA A 5 -18.48 -0.75 -8.44
N PHE A 6 -19.57 -1.53 -8.45
CA PHE A 6 -19.47 -2.98 -8.43
C PHE A 6 -18.88 -3.56 -9.72
N LEU A 7 -19.29 -3.03 -10.88
CA LEU A 7 -18.73 -3.39 -12.18
C LEU A 7 -17.24 -3.07 -12.24
N LEU A 8 -16.84 -1.86 -11.84
CA LEU A 8 -15.45 -1.43 -11.82
C LEU A 8 -14.61 -2.30 -10.87
N LEU A 9 -15.12 -2.61 -9.67
CA LEU A 9 -14.43 -3.50 -8.73
C LEU A 9 -14.26 -4.91 -9.28
N SER A 10 -15.26 -5.43 -9.99
CA SER A 10 -15.19 -6.73 -10.67
C SER A 10 -14.14 -6.72 -11.77
N LEU A 11 -14.06 -5.64 -12.57
CA LEU A 11 -13.02 -5.45 -13.57
C LEU A 11 -11.63 -5.33 -12.92
N THR A 12 -11.50 -4.59 -11.80
CA THR A 12 -10.26 -4.54 -11.01
C THR A 12 -9.80 -5.95 -10.64
N ALA A 13 -10.70 -6.81 -10.15
CA ALA A 13 -10.35 -8.17 -9.77
C ALA A 13 -9.84 -8.99 -10.96
N VAL A 14 -10.48 -8.88 -12.13
CA VAL A 14 -10.03 -9.57 -13.36
C VAL A 14 -8.64 -9.08 -13.79
N VAL A 15 -8.41 -7.77 -13.79
CA VAL A 15 -7.11 -7.20 -14.16
C VAL A 15 -6.04 -7.56 -13.13
N ALA A 16 -6.36 -7.53 -11.84
CA ALA A 16 -5.44 -7.93 -10.77
C ALA A 16 -5.04 -9.40 -10.86
N VAL A 17 -5.98 -10.30 -11.11
CA VAL A 17 -5.67 -11.73 -11.33
C VAL A 17 -4.82 -11.91 -12.58
N SER A 18 -5.09 -11.17 -13.65
CA SER A 18 -4.29 -11.20 -14.87
C SER A 18 -2.86 -10.72 -14.60
N ASP A 19 -2.69 -9.66 -13.81
CA ASP A 19 -1.39 -9.18 -13.37
C ASP A 19 -0.66 -10.21 -12.50
N TRP A 20 -1.35 -10.86 -11.56
CA TRP A 20 -0.75 -11.91 -10.73
C TRP A 20 -0.24 -13.08 -11.57
N ILE A 21 -0.97 -13.47 -12.62
CA ILE A 21 -0.53 -14.48 -13.59
C ILE A 21 0.69 -13.98 -14.36
N ALA A 22 0.71 -12.71 -14.79
CA ALA A 22 1.86 -12.13 -15.46
C ALA A 22 3.11 -12.11 -14.56
N VAL A 23 2.97 -11.71 -13.30
CA VAL A 23 4.04 -11.72 -12.30
C VAL A 23 4.53 -13.14 -12.01
N ALA A 24 3.62 -14.11 -11.87
CA ALA A 24 3.94 -15.52 -11.63
C ALA A 24 4.79 -16.13 -12.76
N ASN A 25 4.48 -15.76 -14.00
CA ASN A 25 5.15 -16.27 -15.20
C ASN A 25 6.28 -15.35 -15.71
N ASN A 26 6.59 -14.28 -14.99
CA ASN A 26 7.59 -13.26 -15.35
C ASN A 26 7.34 -12.55 -16.69
N TYR A 27 6.08 -12.37 -17.08
CA TYR A 27 5.69 -11.60 -18.27
C TYR A 27 5.80 -10.09 -18.02
N ARG A 28 7.01 -9.56 -18.05
CA ARG A 28 7.32 -8.16 -17.71
C ARG A 28 6.51 -7.14 -18.50
N VAL A 29 6.35 -7.34 -19.81
CA VAL A 29 5.57 -6.40 -20.66
C VAL A 29 4.12 -6.32 -20.22
N ALA A 30 3.52 -7.46 -19.84
CA ALA A 30 2.17 -7.50 -19.32
C ALA A 30 2.08 -6.83 -17.94
N GLU A 31 3.06 -7.06 -17.05
CA GLU A 31 3.16 -6.40 -15.74
C GLU A 31 3.22 -4.86 -15.87
N TYR A 32 4.00 -4.32 -16.82
CA TYR A 32 4.08 -2.87 -17.07
C TYR A 32 2.73 -2.23 -17.45
N LEU A 33 1.80 -3.01 -18.03
CA LEU A 33 0.48 -2.54 -18.41
C LEU A 33 -0.56 -2.82 -17.31
N LEU A 34 -0.60 -4.05 -16.83
CA LEU A 34 -1.65 -4.54 -15.95
C LEU A 34 -1.54 -3.92 -14.56
N LYS A 35 -0.33 -3.74 -14.02
CA LYS A 35 -0.12 -3.16 -12.70
C LYS A 35 -0.66 -1.73 -12.58
N PRO A 36 -0.30 -0.76 -13.45
CA PRO A 36 -0.92 0.56 -13.43
C PRO A 36 -2.43 0.51 -13.72
N LEU A 37 -2.88 -0.42 -14.58
CA LEU A 37 -4.28 -0.54 -14.92
C LEU A 37 -5.15 -0.96 -13.72
N VAL A 38 -4.65 -1.80 -12.81
CA VAL A 38 -5.32 -2.11 -11.54
C VAL A 38 -5.54 -0.83 -10.73
N MET A 39 -4.51 0.02 -10.64
CA MET A 39 -4.59 1.29 -9.91
C MET A 39 -5.58 2.26 -10.55
N VAL A 40 -5.61 2.35 -11.89
CA VAL A 40 -6.61 3.15 -12.62
C VAL A 40 -8.03 2.69 -12.29
N PHE A 41 -8.29 1.37 -12.30
CA PHE A 41 -9.61 0.85 -11.94
C PHE A 41 -9.94 1.11 -10.46
N LEU A 42 -8.99 0.97 -9.53
CA LEU A 42 -9.21 1.30 -8.12
C LEU A 42 -9.53 2.79 -7.90
N ILE A 43 -8.88 3.69 -8.63
CA ILE A 43 -9.21 5.12 -8.63
C ILE A 43 -10.63 5.33 -9.16
N ALA A 44 -10.99 4.67 -10.27
CA ALA A 44 -12.35 4.74 -10.81
C ALA A 44 -13.40 4.21 -9.82
N VAL A 45 -13.10 3.12 -9.10
CA VAL A 45 -13.95 2.60 -8.02
C VAL A 45 -14.12 3.67 -6.94
N ALA A 46 -13.03 4.25 -6.42
CA ALA A 46 -13.07 5.28 -5.38
C ALA A 46 -13.91 6.50 -5.78
N LEU A 47 -13.86 6.91 -7.06
CA LEU A 47 -14.65 8.02 -7.61
C LEU A 47 -16.13 7.67 -7.84
N SER A 48 -16.46 6.39 -7.97
CA SER A 48 -17.82 5.90 -8.24
C SER A 48 -18.60 5.43 -7.00
N ILE A 49 -17.90 5.24 -5.87
CA ILE A 49 -18.50 4.98 -4.57
C ILE A 49 -19.11 6.27 -4.03
N ASP A 50 -20.26 6.13 -3.38
CA ASP A 50 -20.85 7.17 -2.53
C ASP A 50 -20.10 7.17 -1.19
N PRO A 51 -19.22 8.15 -0.92
CA PRO A 51 -18.31 8.07 0.20
C PRO A 51 -18.94 8.59 1.49
N SER A 52 -18.54 8.02 2.61
CA SER A 52 -18.86 8.57 3.94
C SER A 52 -18.22 9.95 4.19
N SER A 53 -17.14 10.29 3.49
CA SER A 53 -16.50 11.61 3.51
C SER A 53 -15.85 11.96 2.16
N ASP A 54 -16.30 13.08 1.56
CA ASP A 54 -15.74 13.58 0.30
C ASP A 54 -14.25 13.94 0.44
N PHE A 55 -13.86 14.50 1.59
CA PHE A 55 -12.47 14.84 1.86
C PHE A 55 -11.60 13.57 1.95
N ALA A 56 -12.08 12.53 2.63
CA ALA A 56 -11.40 11.23 2.69
C ALA A 56 -11.19 10.66 1.29
N ARG A 57 -12.22 10.71 0.43
CA ARG A 57 -12.14 10.26 -0.96
C ARG A 57 -11.05 11.00 -1.74
N VAL A 58 -11.00 12.33 -1.66
CA VAL A 58 -9.97 13.12 -2.37
C VAL A 58 -8.57 12.74 -1.90
N MET A 59 -8.34 12.68 -0.58
CA MET A 59 -7.03 12.29 -0.03
C MET A 59 -6.64 10.88 -0.45
N LEU A 60 -7.58 9.93 -0.41
CA LEU A 60 -7.34 8.55 -0.84
C LEU A 60 -6.99 8.47 -2.33
N VAL A 61 -7.71 9.20 -3.20
CA VAL A 61 -7.42 9.24 -4.65
C VAL A 61 -6.03 9.81 -4.92
N ILE A 62 -5.60 10.86 -4.20
CA ILE A 62 -4.23 11.37 -4.32
C ILE A 62 -3.21 10.31 -3.90
N GLY A 63 -3.48 9.58 -2.80
CA GLY A 63 -2.66 8.45 -2.37
C GLY A 63 -2.55 7.35 -3.44
N LEU A 64 -3.66 6.98 -4.09
CA LEU A 64 -3.69 5.98 -5.15
C LEU A 64 -2.89 6.42 -6.38
N LEU A 65 -3.02 7.68 -6.79
CA LEU A 65 -2.25 8.26 -7.89
C LEU A 65 -0.74 8.23 -7.58
N LEU A 66 -0.35 8.61 -6.37
CA LEU A 66 1.04 8.54 -5.93
C LEU A 66 1.56 7.11 -5.82
N SER A 67 0.72 6.17 -5.38
CA SER A 67 1.05 4.74 -5.35
C SER A 67 1.27 4.19 -6.77
N MET A 68 0.42 4.58 -7.73
CA MET A 68 0.58 4.23 -9.14
C MET A 68 1.88 4.81 -9.74
N ILE A 69 2.21 6.07 -9.42
CA ILE A 69 3.49 6.69 -9.81
C ILE A 69 4.66 5.90 -9.18
N GLY A 70 4.54 5.53 -7.91
CA GLY A 70 5.50 4.70 -7.20
C GLY A 70 5.71 3.34 -7.89
N ASP A 71 4.62 2.67 -8.28
CA ASP A 71 4.66 1.41 -9.01
C ASP A 71 5.38 1.54 -10.34
N ILE A 72 5.06 2.57 -11.12
CA ILE A 72 5.72 2.85 -12.40
C ILE A 72 7.22 3.07 -12.18
N ALA A 73 7.59 3.89 -11.18
CA ALA A 73 8.98 4.16 -10.85
C ALA A 73 9.74 2.90 -10.40
N LEU A 74 9.10 2.00 -9.65
CA LEU A 74 9.71 0.74 -9.20
C LEU A 74 9.85 -0.30 -10.32
N MET A 75 9.04 -0.21 -11.38
CA MET A 75 9.14 -1.13 -12.52
C MET A 75 10.22 -0.72 -13.52
N LEU A 76 10.48 0.57 -13.69
CA LEU A 76 11.44 1.09 -14.68
C LEU A 76 12.91 0.75 -14.33
N PRO A 77 13.79 0.50 -15.32
CA PRO A 77 15.19 0.17 -15.05
C PRO A 77 16.01 1.36 -14.50
N LYS A 78 16.74 1.10 -13.41
CA LYS A 78 17.81 1.91 -12.76
C LYS A 78 17.41 3.29 -12.19
N ASP A 79 17.97 3.58 -11.02
CA ASP A 79 17.92 4.83 -10.22
C ASP A 79 16.57 5.35 -9.68
N LEU A 80 15.43 4.79 -10.11
CA LEU A 80 14.12 5.26 -9.64
C LEU A 80 13.59 4.56 -8.38
N PHE A 81 14.35 3.65 -7.75
CA PHE A 81 13.90 3.00 -6.51
C PHE A 81 13.61 4.02 -5.39
N ILE A 82 14.49 5.01 -5.20
CA ILE A 82 14.29 6.05 -4.19
C ILE A 82 13.11 6.95 -4.55
N ALA A 83 12.95 7.26 -5.84
CA ALA A 83 11.80 8.02 -6.33
C ALA A 83 10.48 7.27 -6.08
N GLY A 84 10.45 5.96 -6.36
CA GLY A 84 9.29 5.11 -6.08
C GLY A 84 8.98 5.01 -4.59
N LEU A 85 10.00 4.79 -3.75
CA LEU A 85 9.87 4.78 -2.30
C LEU A 85 9.36 6.13 -1.76
N GLY A 86 9.85 7.25 -2.31
CA GLY A 86 9.39 8.60 -1.97
C GLY A 86 7.92 8.82 -2.37
N ALA A 87 7.52 8.40 -3.56
CA ALA A 87 6.13 8.48 -4.02
C ALA A 87 5.19 7.69 -3.11
N PHE A 88 5.56 6.45 -2.76
CA PHE A 88 4.80 5.67 -1.80
C PHE A 88 4.78 6.30 -0.40
N LEU A 89 5.89 6.87 0.08
CA LEU A 89 5.92 7.53 1.38
C LEU A 89 4.88 8.63 1.46
N VAL A 90 4.83 9.49 0.44
CA VAL A 90 3.85 10.57 0.36
C VAL A 90 2.44 10.00 0.19
N ALA A 91 2.26 8.93 -0.60
CA ALA A 91 0.97 8.24 -0.71
C ALA A 91 0.44 7.79 0.66
N HIS A 92 1.30 7.21 1.51
CA HIS A 92 0.92 6.79 2.85
C HIS A 92 0.52 7.96 3.76
N VAL A 93 1.16 9.13 3.62
CA VAL A 93 0.71 10.34 4.34
C VAL A 93 -0.72 10.72 3.94
N PHE A 94 -1.03 10.67 2.64
CA PHE A 94 -2.41 10.91 2.16
C PHE A 94 -3.40 9.86 2.66
N TYR A 95 -3.02 8.58 2.73
CA TYR A 95 -3.86 7.55 3.35
C TYR A 95 -4.08 7.78 4.84
N VAL A 96 -3.05 8.20 5.60
CA VAL A 96 -3.20 8.58 7.01
C VAL A 96 -4.23 9.70 7.14
N ILE A 97 -4.11 10.78 6.35
CA ILE A 97 -5.04 11.91 6.39
C ILE A 97 -6.46 11.44 6.03
N ALA A 98 -6.61 10.62 4.99
CA ALA A 98 -7.91 10.06 4.59
C ALA A 98 -8.55 9.26 5.74
N LEU A 99 -7.81 8.32 6.34
CA LEU A 99 -8.29 7.47 7.44
C LEU A 99 -8.63 8.27 8.70
N LEU A 100 -7.82 9.27 9.06
CA LEU A 100 -8.13 10.16 10.17
C LEU A 100 -9.44 10.95 9.93
N SER A 101 -9.70 11.34 8.68
CA SER A 101 -10.92 12.07 8.32
C SER A 101 -12.19 11.20 8.27
N LEU A 102 -12.05 9.86 8.27
CA LEU A 102 -13.18 8.94 8.48
C LEU A 102 -13.62 8.86 9.95
N GLY A 103 -12.86 9.48 10.86
CA GLY A 103 -13.08 9.42 12.30
C GLY A 103 -12.37 8.23 12.92
N ILE A 104 -11.63 8.49 14.01
CA ILE A 104 -10.90 7.46 14.75
C ILE A 104 -11.23 7.49 16.23
N SER A 105 -11.28 6.31 16.85
CA SER A 105 -11.28 6.17 18.29
C SER A 105 -9.85 6.30 18.84
N LEU A 106 -9.66 7.10 19.89
CA LEU A 106 -8.34 7.24 20.52
C LEU A 106 -7.82 5.89 21.03
N THR A 107 -8.69 5.09 21.65
CA THR A 107 -8.33 3.76 22.14
C THR A 107 -7.85 2.84 21.01
N GLY A 108 -8.59 2.76 19.90
CA GLY A 108 -8.18 1.95 18.75
C GLY A 108 -6.87 2.43 18.14
N PHE A 109 -6.70 3.75 18.02
CA PHE A 109 -5.46 4.35 17.52
C PHE A 109 -4.26 4.02 18.41
N VAL A 110 -4.39 4.16 19.74
CA VAL A 110 -3.33 3.81 20.69
C VAL A 110 -2.98 2.33 20.64
N VAL A 111 -3.98 1.45 20.56
CA VAL A 111 -3.74 0.00 20.36
C VAL A 111 -2.96 -0.23 19.07
N GLY A 112 -3.36 0.42 17.97
CA GLY A 112 -2.64 0.35 16.70
C GLY A 112 -1.19 0.82 16.80
N VAL A 113 -0.94 1.94 17.48
CA VAL A 113 0.42 2.47 17.70
C VAL A 113 1.27 1.48 18.49
N VAL A 114 0.73 0.91 19.57
CA VAL A 114 1.46 -0.07 20.40
C VAL A 114 1.81 -1.32 19.57
N LEU A 115 0.83 -1.88 18.86
CA LEU A 115 1.05 -3.05 18.00
C LEU A 115 2.11 -2.77 16.92
N MET A 116 1.98 -1.64 16.23
CA MET A 116 2.92 -1.30 15.16
C MET A 116 4.31 -0.91 15.69
N THR A 117 4.42 -0.39 16.92
CA THR A 117 5.70 -0.20 17.58
C THR A 117 6.41 -1.53 17.81
N VAL A 118 5.69 -2.55 18.28
CA VAL A 118 6.25 -3.91 18.45
C VAL A 118 6.71 -4.47 17.10
N VAL A 119 5.88 -4.36 16.06
CA VAL A 119 6.24 -4.80 14.69
C VAL A 119 7.48 -4.04 14.17
N ALA A 120 7.54 -2.73 14.35
CA ALA A 120 8.68 -1.91 13.94
C ALA A 120 9.97 -2.30 14.68
N VAL A 121 9.90 -2.60 15.98
CA VAL A 121 11.07 -3.03 16.77
C VAL A 121 11.55 -4.43 16.37
N VAL A 122 10.63 -5.37 16.14
CA VAL A 122 10.98 -6.78 15.85
C VAL A 122 11.40 -6.97 14.39
N LEU A 123 10.60 -6.46 13.46
CA LEU A 123 10.78 -6.63 12.02
C LEU A 123 11.45 -5.41 11.39
N GLY A 124 10.91 -4.21 11.65
CA GLY A 124 11.41 -2.97 11.06
C GLY A 124 12.88 -2.71 11.34
N ARG A 125 13.35 -2.97 12.57
CA ARG A 125 14.77 -2.86 12.94
C ARG A 125 15.68 -3.72 12.07
N ARG A 126 15.25 -4.95 11.73
CA ARG A 126 16.04 -5.83 10.85
C ARG A 126 16.11 -5.28 9.43
N ILE A 127 15.01 -4.74 8.92
CA ILE A 127 14.95 -4.11 7.60
C ILE A 127 15.84 -2.86 7.54
N VAL A 128 15.77 -1.98 8.54
CA VAL A 128 16.61 -0.78 8.64
C VAL A 128 18.10 -1.15 8.73
N GLN A 129 18.45 -2.16 9.53
CA GLN A 129 19.83 -2.64 9.62
C GLN A 129 20.31 -3.29 8.31
N GLY A 130 19.45 -4.03 7.62
CA GLY A 130 19.72 -4.55 6.28
C GLY A 130 19.98 -3.42 5.28
N ALA A 131 19.12 -2.40 5.28
CA ALA A 131 19.28 -1.23 4.43
C ALA A 131 20.59 -0.51 4.70
N ALA A 132 20.94 -0.28 5.97
CA ALA A 132 22.19 0.37 6.37
C ALA A 132 23.46 -0.41 5.94
N ARG A 133 23.37 -1.74 5.83
CA ARG A 133 24.47 -2.59 5.34
C ARG A 133 24.65 -2.50 3.83
N VAL A 134 23.57 -2.31 3.09
CA VAL A 134 23.60 -2.10 1.63
C VAL A 134 24.09 -0.68 1.33
N ASP A 135 23.51 0.32 2.00
CA ASP A 135 23.86 1.72 1.92
C ASP A 135 23.52 2.42 3.24
N LYS A 136 24.53 2.99 3.89
CA LYS A 136 24.36 3.67 5.19
C LYS A 136 23.37 4.83 5.12
N THR A 137 23.22 5.47 3.95
CA THR A 137 22.29 6.59 3.75
C THR A 137 20.83 6.14 3.72
N MET A 138 20.56 4.85 3.46
CA MET A 138 19.21 4.29 3.36
C MET A 138 18.56 3.99 4.71
N ALA A 139 19.32 3.96 5.80
CA ALA A 139 18.78 3.67 7.13
C ALA A 139 17.69 4.66 7.56
N GLY A 140 17.96 5.97 7.38
CA GLY A 140 17.03 7.05 7.70
C GLY A 140 15.75 7.01 6.87
N PRO A 141 15.83 7.02 5.52
CA PRO A 141 14.67 6.91 4.64
C PRO A 141 13.80 5.68 4.91
N VAL A 142 14.41 4.51 5.12
CA VAL A 142 13.67 3.28 5.40
C VAL A 142 13.00 3.31 6.78
N ALA A 143 13.66 3.87 7.79
CA ALA A 143 13.05 4.06 9.12
C ALA A 143 11.87 5.04 9.07
N ALA A 144 12.00 6.16 8.36
CA ALA A 144 10.91 7.10 8.13
C ALA A 144 9.74 6.42 7.41
N TYR A 145 10.03 5.63 6.38
CA TYR A 145 9.04 4.88 5.63
C TYR A 145 8.24 3.90 6.50
N ILE A 146 8.93 3.06 7.28
CA ILE A 146 8.30 2.13 8.22
C ILE A 146 7.45 2.88 9.26
N SER A 147 7.89 4.06 9.70
CA SER A 147 7.16 4.87 10.68
C SER A 147 5.84 5.40 10.12
N VAL A 148 5.84 5.89 8.87
CA VAL A 148 4.61 6.39 8.22
C VAL A 148 3.64 5.25 7.93
N ILE A 149 4.11 4.08 7.48
CA ILE A 149 3.26 2.89 7.31
C ILE A 149 2.66 2.46 8.64
N SER A 150 3.47 2.43 9.70
CA SER A 150 3.02 2.10 11.05
C SER A 150 1.91 3.06 11.51
N LEU A 151 2.05 4.34 11.21
CA LEU A 151 1.02 5.35 11.49
C LEU A 151 -0.25 5.11 10.66
N MET A 152 -0.14 4.76 9.37
CA MET A 152 -1.29 4.42 8.52
C MET A 152 -2.06 3.23 9.08
N VAL A 153 -1.38 2.16 9.46
CA VAL A 153 -2.02 0.98 10.06
C VAL A 153 -2.65 1.32 11.41
N ALA A 154 -1.98 2.13 12.24
CA ALA A 154 -2.56 2.60 13.49
C ALA A 154 -3.81 3.46 13.29
N ALA A 155 -3.80 4.37 12.32
CA ALA A 155 -4.97 5.17 11.94
C ALA A 155 -6.11 4.27 11.47
N ALA A 156 -5.82 3.27 10.63
CA ALA A 156 -6.80 2.29 10.17
C ALA A 156 -7.43 1.50 11.32
N ILE A 157 -6.64 1.01 12.28
CA ILE A 157 -7.15 0.37 13.51
C ILE A 157 -8.01 1.33 14.32
N GLY A 158 -7.61 2.61 14.39
CA GLY A 158 -8.38 3.67 15.00
C GLY A 158 -9.78 3.85 14.41
N THR A 159 -9.95 3.66 13.10
CA THR A 159 -11.27 3.77 12.44
C THR A 159 -12.26 2.69 12.89
N GLY A 160 -11.76 1.53 13.34
CA GLY A 160 -12.59 0.35 13.66
C GLY A 160 -13.26 -0.28 12.43
N GLN A 161 -13.02 0.24 11.22
CA GLN A 161 -13.64 -0.27 10.00
C GLN A 161 -12.88 -1.48 9.45
N PHE A 162 -13.62 -2.55 9.15
CA PHE A 162 -13.03 -3.80 8.66
C PHE A 162 -12.16 -3.61 7.40
N PHE A 163 -12.68 -2.91 6.39
CA PHE A 163 -11.96 -2.68 5.13
C PHE A 163 -10.71 -1.80 5.31
N ALA A 164 -10.79 -0.74 6.11
CA ALA A 164 -9.65 0.09 6.44
C ALA A 164 -8.52 -0.73 7.10
N ILE A 165 -8.87 -1.50 8.14
CA ILE A 165 -7.92 -2.29 8.93
C ILE A 165 -7.26 -3.36 8.07
N THR A 166 -8.07 -4.17 7.39
CA THR A 166 -7.57 -5.25 6.54
C THR A 166 -6.75 -4.70 5.37
N GLY A 167 -7.21 -3.64 4.72
CA GLY A 167 -6.50 -2.96 3.64
C GLY A 167 -5.12 -2.43 4.08
N ALA A 168 -5.08 -1.68 5.19
CA ALA A 168 -3.84 -1.14 5.72
C ALA A 168 -2.89 -2.23 6.20
N LEU A 169 -3.38 -3.30 6.84
CA LEU A 169 -2.55 -4.43 7.26
C LEU A 169 -1.95 -5.19 6.07
N LEU A 170 -2.74 -5.44 5.01
CA LEU A 170 -2.26 -6.11 3.81
C LEU A 170 -1.24 -5.25 3.04
N PHE A 171 -1.48 -3.95 2.95
CA PHE A 171 -0.51 -3.03 2.34
C PHE A 171 0.77 -2.94 3.19
N GLY A 172 0.65 -2.74 4.50
CA GLY A 172 1.80 -2.75 5.40
C GLY A 172 2.60 -4.06 5.35
N ALA A 173 1.93 -5.19 5.20
CA ALA A 173 2.56 -6.49 4.98
C ALA A 173 3.28 -6.57 3.62
N SER A 174 2.65 -6.10 2.55
CA SER A 174 3.27 -5.99 1.21
C SER A 174 4.59 -5.23 1.28
N ASP A 175 4.59 -4.07 1.94
CA ASP A 175 5.77 -3.21 2.03
C ASP A 175 6.85 -3.77 2.95
N ALA A 176 6.45 -4.45 4.03
CA ALA A 176 7.39 -5.20 4.86
C ALA A 176 8.09 -6.33 4.08
N LEU A 177 7.33 -7.06 3.24
CA LEU A 177 7.88 -8.12 2.37
C LEU A 177 8.77 -7.54 1.27
N LEU A 178 8.40 -6.40 0.68
CA LEU A 178 9.22 -5.69 -0.29
C LEU A 178 10.54 -5.23 0.33
N GLY A 179 10.50 -4.61 1.51
CA GLY A 179 11.70 -4.20 2.26
C GLY A 179 12.57 -5.39 2.67
N TRP A 180 11.96 -6.50 3.09
CA TRP A 180 12.67 -7.72 3.45
C TRP A 180 13.43 -8.33 2.27
N THR A 181 12.75 -8.47 1.13
CA THR A 181 13.34 -9.04 -0.09
C THR A 181 14.42 -8.14 -0.68
N ARG A 182 14.26 -6.82 -0.54
CA ARG A 182 15.22 -5.83 -1.04
C ARG A 182 16.49 -5.75 -0.21
N PHE A 183 16.40 -5.78 1.12
CA PHE A 183 17.51 -5.44 2.02
C PHE A 183 18.08 -6.61 2.83
N LEU A 184 17.37 -7.74 2.91
CA LEU A 184 17.82 -8.91 3.68
C LEU A 184 18.02 -10.11 2.78
N LYS A 185 16.92 -10.73 2.32
CA LYS A 185 16.98 -11.99 1.58
C LYS A 185 15.73 -12.18 0.73
N GLU A 186 15.94 -12.48 -0.55
CA GLU A 186 14.89 -12.93 -1.44
C GLU A 186 14.44 -14.36 -1.12
N PHE A 187 13.14 -14.63 -1.29
CA PHE A 187 12.55 -15.95 -1.05
C PHE A 187 11.61 -16.35 -2.20
N PRO A 188 11.33 -17.65 -2.39
CA PRO A 188 10.52 -18.12 -3.50
C PRO A 188 9.15 -17.45 -3.52
N ARG A 189 8.71 -17.00 -4.71
CA ARG A 189 7.40 -16.37 -4.93
C ARG A 189 7.20 -15.04 -4.17
N SER A 190 8.26 -14.40 -3.70
CA SER A 190 8.21 -13.07 -3.06
C SER A 190 7.42 -12.05 -3.87
N ARG A 191 7.71 -11.94 -5.17
CA ARG A 191 7.08 -10.96 -6.08
C ARG A 191 5.56 -11.10 -6.14
N ILE A 192 5.04 -12.31 -6.31
CA ILE A 192 3.59 -12.53 -6.37
C ILE A 192 2.93 -12.31 -5.01
N ILE A 193 3.57 -12.71 -3.91
CA ILE A 193 3.00 -12.50 -2.57
C ILE A 193 2.88 -11.00 -2.28
N VAL A 194 3.95 -10.23 -2.51
CA VAL A 194 3.94 -8.76 -2.44
C VAL A 194 2.80 -8.21 -3.28
N MET A 195 2.68 -8.64 -4.54
CA MET A 195 1.68 -8.12 -5.47
C MET A 195 0.23 -8.42 -5.06
N VAL A 196 -0.05 -9.62 -4.56
CA VAL A 196 -1.38 -10.01 -4.06
C VAL A 196 -1.73 -9.19 -2.83
N THR A 197 -0.82 -9.10 -1.85
CA THR A 197 -1.05 -8.31 -0.64
C THR A 197 -1.21 -6.82 -0.95
N TYR A 198 -0.48 -6.31 -1.94
CA TYR A 198 -0.57 -4.94 -2.40
C TYR A 198 -1.94 -4.62 -3.00
N HIS A 199 -2.37 -5.38 -4.01
CA HIS A 199 -3.66 -5.15 -4.68
C HIS A 199 -4.85 -5.28 -3.72
N LEU A 200 -4.83 -6.31 -2.87
CA LEU A 200 -5.88 -6.48 -1.86
C LEU A 200 -5.84 -5.37 -0.79
N GLY A 201 -4.63 -4.91 -0.43
CA GLY A 201 -4.45 -3.77 0.47
C GLY A 201 -5.06 -2.48 -0.07
N GLN A 202 -4.72 -2.12 -1.31
CA GLN A 202 -5.26 -0.95 -2.00
C GLN A 202 -6.78 -1.04 -2.18
N ALA A 203 -7.29 -2.21 -2.56
CA ALA A 203 -8.74 -2.44 -2.66
C ALA A 203 -9.45 -2.27 -1.31
N GLY A 204 -8.86 -2.80 -0.22
CA GLY A 204 -9.39 -2.63 1.14
C GLY A 204 -9.44 -1.15 1.56
N LEU A 205 -8.38 -0.37 1.26
CA LEU A 205 -8.39 1.07 1.51
C LEU A 205 -9.50 1.78 0.72
N VAL A 206 -9.68 1.47 -0.57
CA VAL A 206 -10.77 2.04 -1.38
C VAL A 206 -12.15 1.69 -0.80
N LEU A 207 -12.34 0.44 -0.37
CA LEU A 207 -13.60 -0.02 0.22
C LEU A 207 -13.88 0.58 1.60
N ALA A 208 -12.88 1.16 2.28
CA ALA A 208 -13.08 1.92 3.51
C ALA A 208 -13.83 3.25 3.30
N LEU A 209 -14.04 3.68 2.05
CA LEU A 209 -14.87 4.85 1.76
C LEU A 209 -16.36 4.59 1.89
N LEU A 210 -16.80 3.32 1.91
CA LEU A 210 -18.20 2.90 2.12
C LEU A 210 -18.65 3.18 3.55
#